data_AF-A0A536WP68-F1
#
_entry.id   AF-A0A536WP68-F1
#
_cell.length_a   1.000
_cell.length_b   1.000
_cell.length_c   1.000
_cell.angle_alpha   90.00
_cell.angle_beta   90.00
_cell.angle_gamma   90.00
#
_symmetry.space_group_name_H-M   'P 1'
#
loop_
_entity.id
_entity.type
_entity.pdbx_description
1 polymer ?
#
loop_
_entity_poly.entity_id
_entity_poly.type
_entity_poly.pdbx_seq_one_letter_code
_entity_poly.pdbx_strand_id
1 'polypeptide(L)'
;MSPTIGGVGYGSPTGFATLPVGSFELRVTPAGSKTVIFDSLPHDYAERGQFEIVVYSRESGTLVNVALLSLDSSGTGTILNNLLAQFKVVNVSQVASPLNVFVNGTLLLSNIP
;
A
#
# COMPACT_ATOMS: atom_id res chain seq x y z
N MET A 1 -5.57 -20.12 1.76
CA MET A 1 -6.04 -19.09 2.72
C MET A 1 -7.28 -18.45 2.13
N SER A 2 -8.34 -18.32 2.92
CA SER A 2 -9.56 -17.61 2.53
C SER A 2 -9.44 -16.15 2.97
N PRO A 3 -10.00 -15.19 2.24
CA PRO A 3 -9.93 -13.79 2.62
C PRO A 3 -10.76 -13.52 3.89
N THR A 4 -10.30 -12.62 4.76
CA THR A 4 -11.07 -12.15 5.92
C THR A 4 -12.31 -11.37 5.47
N ILE A 5 -12.18 -10.56 4.41
CA ILE A 5 -13.25 -9.83 3.75
C ILE A 5 -13.18 -10.15 2.25
N GLY A 6 -14.28 -10.63 1.67
CA GLY A 6 -14.33 -11.08 0.28
C GLY A 6 -15.47 -10.46 -0.51
N GLY A 7 -15.35 -10.45 -1.84
CA GLY A 7 -16.43 -10.05 -2.75
C GLY A 7 -16.77 -8.56 -2.71
N VAL A 8 -15.82 -7.71 -2.32
CA VAL A 8 -16.04 -6.25 -2.25
C VAL A 8 -16.13 -5.69 -3.66
N GLY A 9 -17.32 -5.19 -4.02
CA GLY A 9 -17.56 -4.53 -5.31
C GLY A 9 -16.97 -3.12 -5.33
N TYR A 10 -16.64 -2.64 -6.53
CA TYR A 10 -16.20 -1.25 -6.71
C TYR A 10 -17.29 -0.26 -6.27
N GLY A 11 -16.91 0.74 -5.48
CA GLY A 11 -17.84 1.75 -4.95
C GLY A 11 -18.82 1.23 -3.90
N SER A 12 -18.69 -0.04 -3.48
CA SER A 12 -19.55 -0.63 -2.45
C SER A 12 -18.80 -0.71 -1.13
N PRO A 13 -19.39 -0.20 -0.03
CA PRO A 13 -18.85 -0.45 1.29
C PRO A 13 -19.10 -1.91 1.70
N THR A 14 -18.35 -2.35 2.70
CA THR A 14 -18.63 -3.59 3.45
C THR A 14 -19.18 -3.25 4.83
N GLY A 15 -19.65 -4.28 5.55
CA GLY A 15 -19.79 -4.17 7.00
C GLY A 15 -18.42 -4.14 7.71
N PHE A 16 -18.42 -3.71 8.96
CA PHE A 16 -17.25 -3.81 9.83
C PHE A 16 -17.01 -5.24 10.28
N ALA A 17 -15.75 -5.64 10.36
CA ALA A 17 -15.31 -6.85 11.03
C ALA A 17 -14.48 -6.51 12.26
N THR A 18 -14.70 -7.23 13.35
CA THR A 18 -13.91 -7.08 14.57
C THR A 18 -12.60 -7.85 14.45
N LEU A 19 -11.50 -7.17 14.75
CA LEU A 19 -10.17 -7.76 14.81
C LEU A 19 -9.63 -7.63 16.24
N PRO A 20 -8.77 -8.56 16.70
CA PRO A 20 -8.00 -8.36 17.92
C PRO A 20 -7.13 -7.10 17.81
N VAL A 21 -6.79 -6.50 18.94
CA VAL A 21 -5.72 -5.49 18.98
C VAL A 21 -4.40 -6.12 18.53
N GLY A 22 -3.60 -5.40 17.74
CA GLY A 22 -2.30 -5.90 17.29
C GLY A 22 -1.82 -5.33 15.97
N SER A 23 -0.67 -5.83 15.53
CA SER A 23 -0.02 -5.44 14.28
C SER A 23 -0.38 -6.41 13.16
N PHE A 24 -0.96 -5.90 12.07
CA PHE A 24 -1.38 -6.73 10.94
C PHE A 24 -0.93 -6.15 9.61
N GLU A 25 -0.54 -7.04 8.69
CA GLU A 25 -0.34 -6.73 7.29
C GLU A 25 -1.69 -6.68 6.57
N LEU A 26 -1.84 -5.74 5.65
CA LEU A 26 -2.99 -5.68 4.76
C LEU A 26 -2.59 -6.20 3.38
N ARG A 27 -3.37 -7.18 2.89
CA ARG A 27 -3.17 -7.80 1.59
C ARG A 27 -4.44 -7.77 0.76
N VAL A 28 -4.31 -7.35 -0.50
CA VAL A 28 -5.44 -7.30 -1.45
C VAL A 28 -5.17 -8.22 -2.63
N THR A 29 -6.20 -8.97 -3.01
CA THR A 29 -6.23 -9.81 -4.22
C THR A 29 -7.49 -9.50 -5.02
N PRO A 30 -7.46 -9.57 -6.37
CA PRO A 30 -8.67 -9.52 -7.16
C PRO A 30 -9.60 -10.69 -6.82
N ALA A 31 -10.91 -10.47 -6.88
CA ALA A 31 -11.89 -11.53 -6.64
C ALA A 31 -11.66 -12.74 -7.58
N GLY A 32 -11.69 -13.95 -7.02
CA GLY A 32 -11.42 -15.19 -7.76
C GLY A 32 -9.94 -15.44 -8.11
N SER A 33 -9.04 -14.52 -7.76
CA SER A 33 -7.59 -14.67 -7.95
C SER A 33 -6.86 -14.76 -6.61
N LYS A 34 -5.66 -15.35 -6.63
CA LYS A 34 -4.71 -15.34 -5.52
C LYS A 34 -3.54 -14.37 -5.75
N THR A 35 -3.53 -13.67 -6.88
CA THR A 35 -2.49 -12.68 -7.20
C THR A 35 -2.60 -11.51 -6.24
N VAL A 36 -1.53 -11.28 -5.49
CA VAL A 36 -1.44 -10.13 -4.59
C VAL A 36 -1.16 -8.88 -5.40
N ILE A 37 -2.02 -7.87 -5.26
CA ILE A 37 -1.90 -6.57 -5.95
C ILE A 37 -1.65 -5.42 -4.97
N PHE A 38 -1.68 -5.72 -3.67
CA PHE A 38 -1.24 -4.84 -2.60
C PHE A 38 -0.75 -5.66 -1.42
N ASP A 39 0.39 -5.26 -0.86
CA ASP A 39 0.94 -5.79 0.39
C ASP A 39 1.54 -4.64 1.17
N SER A 40 1.20 -4.50 2.45
CA SER A 40 1.74 -3.46 3.32
C SER A 40 2.76 -4.02 4.32
N LEU A 41 3.55 -3.13 4.92
CA LEU A 41 4.17 -3.44 6.22
C LEU A 41 3.06 -3.63 7.28
N PRO A 42 3.36 -4.33 8.39
CA PRO A 42 2.45 -4.38 9.53
C PRO A 42 2.07 -2.98 10.02
N HIS A 43 0.78 -2.79 10.28
CA HIS A 43 0.23 -1.58 10.89
C HIS A 43 -0.40 -1.93 12.23
N ASP A 44 -0.19 -1.09 13.25
CA ASP A 44 -0.72 -1.30 14.58
C ASP A 44 -2.15 -0.79 14.69
N TYR A 45 -3.08 -1.68 15.03
CA TYR A 45 -4.48 -1.36 15.27
C TYR A 45 -4.74 -1.36 16.77
N ALA A 46 -5.03 -0.17 17.31
CA ALA A 46 -5.27 0.05 18.72
C ALA A 46 -6.64 -0.49 19.17
N GLU A 47 -6.77 -0.73 20.48
CA GLU A 47 -8.04 -1.13 21.08
C GLU A 47 -9.11 -0.03 20.86
N ARG A 48 -10.35 -0.46 20.58
CA ARG A 48 -11.50 0.42 20.33
C ARG A 48 -11.30 1.38 19.14
N GLY A 49 -10.28 1.15 18.30
CA GLY A 49 -10.12 1.84 17.03
C GLY A 49 -11.15 1.39 16.00
N GLN A 50 -11.67 2.34 15.23
CA GLN A 50 -12.52 2.08 14.08
C GLN A 50 -11.82 2.63 12.85
N PHE A 51 -11.71 1.81 11.81
CA PHE A 51 -10.96 2.16 10.61
C PHE A 51 -11.75 1.80 9.37
N GLU A 52 -11.69 2.67 8.37
CA GLU A 52 -12.15 2.40 7.02
C GLU A 52 -10.95 2.21 6.10
N ILE A 53 -10.96 1.12 5.33
CA ILE A 53 -9.92 0.79 4.36
C ILE A 53 -10.46 1.15 2.99
N VAL A 54 -9.84 2.16 2.36
CA VAL A 54 -10.18 2.59 1.01
C VAL A 54 -9.12 2.07 0.06
N VAL A 55 -9.50 1.12 -0.80
CA VAL A 55 -8.64 0.57 -1.85
C VAL A 55 -8.89 1.33 -3.14
N TYR A 56 -7.84 1.89 -3.75
CA TYR A 56 -7.98 2.70 -4.97
C TYR A 56 -6.78 2.54 -5.92
N SER A 57 -7.01 2.68 -7.22
CA SER A 57 -5.95 2.75 -8.23
C SER A 57 -5.45 4.18 -8.40
N ARG A 58 -4.15 4.36 -8.61
CA ARG A 58 -3.56 5.63 -9.06
C ARG A 58 -2.79 5.39 -10.35
N GLU A 59 -3.50 5.44 -11.47
CA GLU A 59 -2.98 5.24 -12.85
C GLU A 59 -2.33 3.87 -13.14
N SER A 60 -2.18 3.00 -12.14
CA SER A 60 -1.75 1.62 -12.32
C SER A 60 -2.89 0.75 -12.85
N GLY A 61 -2.60 -0.08 -13.85
CA GLY A 61 -3.52 -1.09 -14.37
C GLY A 61 -3.54 -2.39 -13.55
N THR A 62 -2.69 -2.53 -12.52
CA THR A 62 -2.55 -3.77 -11.76
C THR A 62 -2.45 -3.55 -10.25
N LEU A 63 -1.55 -2.69 -9.80
CA LEU A 63 -1.32 -2.42 -8.38
C LEU A 63 -2.32 -1.40 -7.87
N VAL A 64 -2.76 -1.58 -6.63
CA VAL A 64 -3.63 -0.63 -5.93
C VAL A 64 -2.87 0.07 -4.82
N ASN A 65 -3.46 1.14 -4.32
CA ASN A 65 -3.05 1.85 -3.11
C ASN A 65 -4.14 1.68 -2.05
N VAL A 66 -3.76 1.92 -0.80
CA VAL A 66 -4.69 1.88 0.32
C VAL A 66 -4.55 3.14 1.16
N ALA A 67 -5.69 3.77 1.43
CA ALA A 67 -5.83 4.73 2.51
C ALA A 67 -6.51 4.03 3.69
N LEU A 68 -5.91 4.15 4.87
CA LEU A 68 -6.49 3.74 6.14
C LEU A 68 -7.01 5.00 6.82
N LEU A 69 -8.32 5.12 6.95
CA LEU A 69 -8.99 6.26 7.56
C LEU A 69 -9.42 5.90 8.97
N SER A 70 -9.04 6.71 9.95
CA SER A 70 -9.52 6.58 11.32
C SER A 70 -10.92 7.18 11.41
N LEU A 71 -11.89 6.37 11.83
CA LEU A 71 -13.26 6.82 12.07
C LEU A 71 -13.36 7.34 13.50
N ASP A 72 -12.80 8.52 13.70
CA ASP A 72 -12.81 9.24 14.97
C ASP A 72 -13.27 10.70 14.78
N SER A 73 -13.34 11.47 15.86
CA SER A 73 -13.71 12.89 15.78
C SER A 73 -12.62 13.80 15.21
N SER A 74 -11.42 13.27 14.95
CA SER A 74 -10.29 14.01 14.40
C SER A 74 -10.18 13.89 12.87
N GLY A 75 -10.81 12.88 12.27
CA GLY A 75 -10.84 12.67 10.82
C GLY A 75 -9.46 12.38 10.22
N THR A 76 -8.61 11.67 10.97
CA THR A 76 -7.24 11.36 10.52
C THR A 76 -7.20 10.20 9.53
N GLY A 77 -6.14 10.13 8.73
CA GLY A 77 -5.92 9.01 7.82
C GLY A 77 -4.47 8.91 7.40
N THR A 78 -4.07 7.72 6.96
CA THR A 78 -2.71 7.42 6.50
C THR A 78 -2.75 6.61 5.22
N ILE A 79 -1.72 6.78 4.38
CA ILE A 79 -1.52 5.91 3.22
C ILE A 79 -0.64 4.75 3.63
N LEU A 80 -1.12 3.53 3.39
CA LEU A 80 -0.31 2.33 3.53
C LEU A 80 0.44 2.10 2.21
N ASN A 81 1.77 2.10 2.28
CA ASN A 81 2.61 1.93 1.09
C ASN A 81 2.54 0.48 0.58
N ASN A 82 2.39 0.32 -0.73
CA ASN A 82 2.39 -0.97 -1.39
C ASN A 82 3.84 -1.45 -1.63
N LEU A 83 4.23 -2.55 -0.98
CA LEU A 83 5.57 -3.14 -1.08
C LEU A 83 5.86 -3.81 -2.43
N LEU A 84 4.82 -3.99 -3.25
CA LEU A 84 4.96 -4.58 -4.59
C LEU A 84 5.42 -3.57 -5.64
N ALA A 85 5.35 -2.27 -5.36
CA ALA A 85 5.77 -1.24 -6.29
C ALA A 85 7.30 -1.29 -6.50
N GLN A 86 7.71 -1.39 -7.76
CA GLN A 86 9.12 -1.45 -8.15
C GLN A 86 9.37 -0.45 -9.29
N PHE A 87 10.56 0.15 -9.28
CA PHE A 87 11.05 1.01 -10.35
C PHE A 87 12.38 0.45 -10.86
N LYS A 88 12.63 0.62 -12.16
CA LYS A 88 13.92 0.30 -12.79
C LYS A 88 14.50 1.58 -13.35
N VAL A 89 15.75 1.86 -12.99
CA VAL A 89 16.50 3.02 -13.51
C VAL A 89 17.54 2.52 -14.51
N VAL A 90 17.68 3.24 -15.61
CA VAL A 90 18.77 3.05 -16.58
C VAL A 90 19.40 4.42 -16.82
N ASN A 91 20.71 4.52 -16.60
CA ASN A 91 21.47 5.71 -16.95
C ASN A 91 21.91 5.62 -18.42
N VAL A 92 21.59 6.65 -19.19
CA VAL A 92 22.00 6.80 -20.60
C VAL A 92 22.77 8.11 -20.81
N SER A 93 23.27 8.69 -19.70
CA SER A 93 24.03 9.93 -19.73
C SER A 93 25.41 9.74 -20.34
N GLN A 94 25.92 10.77 -21.02
CA GLN A 94 27.33 10.87 -21.44
C GLN A 94 28.23 11.44 -20.34
N VAL A 95 27.64 11.88 -19.21
CA VAL A 95 28.38 12.39 -18.06
C VAL A 95 29.09 11.23 -17.37
N ALA A 96 30.37 11.44 -17.02
CA ALA A 96 31.17 10.44 -16.34
C ALA A 96 30.56 10.04 -14.98
N SER A 97 30.47 8.73 -14.76
CA SER A 97 30.11 8.08 -13.49
C SER A 97 31.05 8.52 -12.34
N PRO A 98 30.61 8.50 -11.07
CA PRO A 98 29.32 7.99 -10.56
C PRO A 98 28.16 8.98 -10.56
N LEU A 99 26.96 8.50 -10.91
CA LEU A 99 25.71 9.20 -10.65
C LEU A 99 24.97 8.58 -9.46
N ASN A 100 24.23 9.42 -8.73
CA ASN A 100 23.42 9.02 -7.59
C ASN A 100 21.96 9.33 -7.87
N VAL A 101 21.05 8.45 -7.44
CA VAL A 101 19.61 8.65 -7.54
C VAL A 101 19.09 8.97 -6.15
N PHE A 102 18.43 10.12 -6.03
CA PHE A 102 17.75 10.53 -4.81
C PHE A 102 16.24 10.49 -5.03
N VAL A 103 15.49 10.00 -4.06
CA VAL A 103 14.02 10.10 -4.02
C VAL A 103 13.65 10.83 -2.75
N ASN A 104 12.89 11.92 -2.90
CA ASN A 104 12.51 12.81 -1.80
C ASN A 104 13.72 13.29 -0.96
N GLY A 105 14.87 13.53 -1.61
CA GLY A 105 16.11 13.96 -0.95
C GLY A 105 16.90 12.85 -0.26
N THR A 106 16.39 11.61 -0.21
CA THR A 106 17.11 10.45 0.32
C THR A 106 17.85 9.71 -0.79
N LEU A 107 19.14 9.40 -0.56
CA LEU A 107 19.93 8.59 -1.48
C LEU A 107 19.33 7.18 -1.59
N LEU A 108 18.93 6.80 -2.81
CA LEU A 108 18.26 5.53 -3.08
C LEU A 108 19.16 4.56 -3.84
N LEU A 109 19.84 5.03 -4.88
CA LEU A 109 20.84 4.26 -5.62
C LEU A 109 22.13 5.08 -5.67
N SER A 110 23.25 4.45 -5.36
CA SER A 110 24.56 5.10 -5.39
C SER A 110 25.45 4.51 -6.48
N ASN A 111 26.29 5.36 -7.06
CA ASN A 111 27.30 4.98 -8.03
C ASN A 111 26.75 4.16 -9.21
N ILE A 112 25.60 4.58 -9.75
CA ILE A 112 25.10 3.94 -10.96
C ILE A 112 26.05 4.29 -12.12
N PRO A 113 26.43 3.28 -12.94
CA PRO A 113 27.31 3.48 -14.09
C PRO A 113 26.67 4.35 -15.15
#